data_AF-A0A3M2BFI4-F1
#
_entry.id   AF-A0A3M2BFI4-F1
#
_cell.length_a   1.000
_cell.length_b   1.000
_cell.length_c   1.000
_cell.angle_alpha   90.00
_cell.angle_beta   90.00
_cell.angle_gamma   90.00
#
_symmetry.space_group_name_H-M   'P 1'
#
loop_
_entity.id
_entity.type
_entity.pdbx_description
1 polymer ?
#
loop_
_entity_poly.entity_id
_entity_poly.type
_entity_poly.pdbx_seq_one_letter_code
_entity_poly.pdbx_strand_id
1 'polypeptide(L)'
;MHERARLGDPANAGIVIVAINSTDTVESIKDADTLAAILALAGTAEVSGGSGYARKVLSGVELNALVRDNVGNTQSAGFANDQIWTAVSGTTNWTHLVFCYDPDTTAGTDADLIPLAFGDFAKTPDGSDIILQAGNYFSAGE
;
A
#
# COMPACT_ATOMS: atom_id res chain seq x y z
N MET A 1 -7.66 9.21 -7.26
CA MET A 1 -6.71 9.36 -6.15
C MET A 1 -5.28 9.08 -6.58
N HIS A 2 -5.00 8.01 -7.33
CA HIS A 2 -3.66 7.76 -7.89
C HIS A 2 -3.04 8.97 -8.63
N GLU A 3 -3.72 9.52 -9.66
CA GLU A 3 -3.21 10.69 -10.40
C GLU A 3 -3.03 11.93 -9.51
N ARG A 4 -3.83 12.07 -8.44
CA ARG A 4 -3.70 13.16 -7.47
C ARG A 4 -2.40 13.03 -6.68
N ALA A 5 -2.09 11.84 -6.16
CA ALA A 5 -0.81 11.54 -5.53
C ALA A 5 0.36 11.74 -6.51
N ARG A 6 0.23 11.25 -7.75
CA ARG A 6 1.26 11.41 -8.78
C ARG A 6 1.57 12.88 -9.09
N LEU A 7 0.55 13.72 -9.10
CA LEU A 7 0.69 15.16 -9.35
C LEU A 7 1.01 15.97 -8.09
N GLY A 8 1.03 15.34 -6.90
CA GLY A 8 1.18 16.04 -5.63
C GLY A 8 0.07 17.07 -5.40
N ASP A 9 -1.19 16.70 -5.68
CA ASP A 9 -2.37 17.56 -5.55
C ASP A 9 -3.43 16.95 -4.59
N PRO A 10 -3.57 17.44 -3.35
CA PRO A 10 -2.94 18.64 -2.81
C PRO A 10 -1.45 18.44 -2.50
N ALA A 11 -0.74 19.52 -2.17
CA ALA A 11 0.69 19.47 -1.89
C ALA A 11 1.02 18.36 -0.87
N ASN A 12 2.10 17.62 -1.13
CA ASN A 12 2.54 16.45 -0.36
C ASN A 12 1.64 15.20 -0.45
N ALA A 13 0.63 15.19 -1.33
CA ALA A 13 -0.14 13.98 -1.59
C ALA A 13 0.76 12.85 -2.11
N GLY A 14 0.48 11.62 -1.66
CA GLY A 14 1.30 10.46 -1.97
C GLY A 14 0.53 9.15 -1.81
N ILE A 15 1.24 8.04 -2.04
CA ILE A 15 0.75 6.69 -1.75
C ILE A 15 1.55 6.11 -0.60
N VAL A 16 0.86 5.63 0.42
CA VAL A 16 1.46 4.92 1.56
C VAL A 16 1.22 3.43 1.40
N ILE A 17 2.29 2.63 1.44
CA ILE A 17 2.23 1.17 1.42
C ILE A 17 2.40 0.67 2.85
N VAL A 18 1.39 -0.06 3.33
CA VAL A 18 1.33 -0.59 4.69
C VAL A 18 1.31 -2.12 4.62
N ALA A 19 2.21 -2.77 5.36
CA ALA A 19 2.16 -4.22 5.49
C ALA A 19 1.32 -4.60 6.71
N ILE A 20 0.41 -5.55 6.52
CA ILE A 20 -0.48 -6.03 7.58
C ILE A 20 -0.37 -7.54 7.77
N ASN A 21 -0.62 -7.98 8.99
CA ASN A 21 -1.04 -9.34 9.29
C ASN A 21 -2.55 -9.32 9.50
N SER A 22 -3.28 -10.00 8.62
CA SER A 22 -4.72 -10.08 8.68
C SER A 22 -5.24 -11.50 8.49
N THR A 23 -6.23 -11.85 9.30
CA THR A 23 -7.11 -13.03 9.14
C THR A 23 -8.57 -12.64 8.89
N ASP A 24 -8.87 -11.34 8.78
CA ASP A 24 -10.20 -10.87 8.40
C ASP A 24 -10.53 -11.23 6.95
N THR A 25 -11.82 -11.20 6.61
CA THR A 25 -12.23 -11.45 5.23
C THR A 25 -11.85 -10.29 4.33
N VAL A 26 -11.56 -10.60 3.07
CA VAL A 26 -11.27 -9.58 2.05
C VAL A 26 -12.40 -8.56 1.92
N GLU A 27 -13.66 -8.99 2.08
CA GLU A 27 -14.82 -8.10 2.04
C GLU A 27 -14.82 -7.10 3.20
N SER A 28 -14.50 -7.55 4.43
CA SER A 28 -14.37 -6.66 5.58
C SER A 28 -13.27 -5.61 5.41
N ILE A 29 -12.16 -5.97 4.77
CA ILE A 29 -11.07 -5.03 4.49
C ILE A 29 -11.47 -4.04 3.38
N LYS A 30 -12.19 -4.49 2.35
CA LYS A 30 -12.69 -3.63 1.27
C LYS A 30 -13.75 -2.63 1.74
N ASP A 31 -14.57 -3.02 2.71
CA ASP A 31 -15.64 -2.17 3.26
C ASP A 31 -15.11 -1.06 4.19
N ALA A 32 -13.82 -1.07 4.53
CA ALA A 32 -13.21 -0.07 5.40
C ALA A 32 -12.80 1.19 4.64
N ASP A 33 -13.33 2.35 5.06
CA ASP A 33 -13.10 3.63 4.37
C ASP A 33 -11.71 4.25 4.63
N THR A 34 -11.04 3.85 5.73
CA THR A 34 -9.76 4.44 6.16
C THR A 34 -8.80 3.36 6.63
N LEU A 35 -7.49 3.65 6.62
CA LEU A 35 -6.51 2.74 7.23
C LEU A 35 -6.82 2.52 8.73
N ALA A 36 -7.23 3.56 9.45
CA ALA A 36 -7.65 3.43 10.85
C ALA A 36 -8.79 2.41 11.02
N ALA A 37 -9.76 2.39 10.10
CA ALA A 37 -10.84 1.41 10.11
C ALA A 37 -10.35 -0.01 9.81
N ILE A 38 -9.42 -0.18 8.85
CA ILE A 38 -8.76 -1.48 8.59
C ILE A 38 -8.05 -1.98 9.85
N LEU A 39 -7.26 -1.12 10.50
CA LEU A 39 -6.48 -1.47 11.70
C LEU A 39 -7.34 -1.64 12.96
N ALA A 40 -8.61 -1.25 12.91
CA ALA A 40 -9.59 -1.50 13.96
C ALA A 40 -10.33 -2.84 13.79
N LEU A 41 -10.18 -3.52 12.65
CA LEU A 41 -10.74 -4.86 12.46
C LEU A 41 -10.05 -5.86 13.40
N ALA A 42 -10.84 -6.75 14.01
CA ALA A 42 -10.36 -7.60 15.10
C ALA A 42 -9.24 -8.58 14.70
N GLY A 43 -9.22 -9.01 13.44
CA GLY A 43 -8.24 -9.94 12.90
C GLY A 43 -7.12 -9.26 12.13
N THR A 44 -7.01 -7.93 12.16
CA THR A 44 -6.08 -7.16 11.34
C THR A 44 -5.19 -6.27 12.20
N ALA A 45 -3.88 -6.36 11.98
CA ALA A 45 -2.91 -5.47 12.59
C ALA A 45 -1.83 -5.09 11.59
N GLU A 46 -1.29 -3.88 11.71
CA GLU A 46 -0.07 -3.53 11.01
C GLU A 46 1.08 -4.42 11.51
N VAL A 47 1.96 -4.80 10.59
CA VAL A 47 3.21 -5.48 10.94
C VAL A 47 3.96 -4.66 11.97
N SER A 48 4.39 -5.30 13.05
CA SER A 48 5.01 -4.63 14.20
C SER A 48 6.05 -5.52 14.89
N GLY A 49 6.78 -4.93 15.84
CA GLY A 49 7.93 -5.55 16.48
C GLY A 49 9.18 -5.54 15.60
N GLY A 50 10.23 -6.23 16.04
CA GLY A 50 11.43 -6.47 15.24
C GLY A 50 12.15 -5.22 14.71
N SER A 51 12.78 -5.37 13.55
CA SER A 51 13.49 -4.31 12.82
C SER A 51 13.27 -4.43 11.30
N GLY A 52 13.53 -3.35 10.57
CA GLY A 52 13.54 -3.32 9.09
C GLY A 52 12.20 -2.98 8.43
N TYR A 53 11.08 -3.13 9.15
CA TYR A 53 9.77 -2.66 8.68
C TYR A 53 9.53 -1.18 9.03
N ALA A 54 9.05 -0.45 8.04
CA ALA A 54 8.40 0.85 8.15
C ALA A 54 7.46 1.00 6.95
N ARG A 55 6.39 1.78 7.07
CA ARG A 55 5.54 2.12 5.92
C ARG A 55 6.39 2.75 4.81
N LYS A 56 6.09 2.43 3.55
CA LYS A 56 6.71 3.11 2.40
C LYS A 56 5.83 4.28 2.00
N VAL A 57 6.43 5.44 1.77
CA VAL A 57 5.72 6.62 1.27
C VAL A 57 6.26 6.91 -0.11
N LEU A 58 5.39 6.83 -1.11
CA LEU A 58 5.71 7.11 -2.50
C LEU A 58 5.19 8.48 -2.88
N SER A 59 6.13 9.34 -3.25
CA SER A 59 5.88 10.64 -3.83
C SER A 59 5.56 10.53 -5.33
N GLY A 60 5.12 11.64 -5.93
CA GLY A 60 4.68 11.62 -7.32
C GLY A 60 5.72 11.17 -8.35
N VAL A 61 7.02 11.33 -8.07
CA VAL A 61 8.10 10.87 -8.96
C VAL A 61 8.34 9.37 -8.93
N GLU A 62 7.83 8.69 -7.91
CA GLU A 62 7.95 7.23 -7.74
C GLU A 62 6.77 6.48 -8.36
N LEU A 63 5.71 7.19 -8.73
CA LEU A 63 4.49 6.66 -9.29
C LEU A 63 4.50 6.75 -10.82
N ASN A 64 4.10 5.66 -11.48
CA ASN A 64 3.91 5.67 -12.93
C ASN A 64 2.65 6.48 -13.27
N ALA A 65 2.58 7.03 -14.48
CA ALA A 65 1.32 7.57 -14.98
C ALA A 65 0.28 6.45 -15.10
N LEU A 66 -1.00 6.76 -14.80
CA LEU A 66 -2.10 5.85 -15.02
C LEU A 66 -2.10 5.38 -16.49
N VAL A 67 -2.03 4.08 -16.68
CA VAL A 67 -2.06 3.48 -18.02
C VAL A 67 -3.51 3.18 -18.37
N ARG A 68 -3.96 3.69 -19.52
CA ARG A 68 -5.28 3.36 -20.10
C ARG A 68 -5.08 2.58 -21.39
N ASP A 69 -5.64 1.39 -21.44
CA ASP A 69 -5.71 0.58 -22.65
C ASP A 69 -7.15 0.60 -23.18
N ASN A 70 -7.37 1.35 -24.25
CA ASN A 70 -8.68 1.48 -24.90
C ASN A 70 -9.02 0.27 -25.77
N VAL A 71 -8.05 -0.59 -26.10
CA VAL A 71 -8.29 -1.80 -26.89
C VAL A 71 -8.73 -2.93 -25.96
N GLY A 72 -8.02 -3.10 -24.85
CA GLY A 72 -8.33 -4.07 -23.81
C GLY A 72 -9.37 -3.59 -22.79
N ASN A 73 -9.87 -2.35 -22.88
CA ASN A 73 -10.78 -1.73 -21.90
C ASN A 73 -10.28 -1.82 -20.45
N THR A 74 -8.98 -1.64 -20.24
CA THR A 74 -8.37 -1.72 -18.90
C THR A 74 -7.71 -0.42 -18.48
N GLN A 75 -7.60 -0.23 -17.17
CA GLN A 75 -6.83 0.83 -16.55
C GLN A 75 -5.98 0.25 -15.43
N SER A 76 -4.73 0.71 -15.31
CA SER A 76 -3.82 0.25 -14.25
C SER A 76 -3.00 1.38 -13.65
N ALA A 77 -2.64 1.20 -12.39
CA ALA A 77 -1.85 2.11 -11.59
C ALA A 77 -0.65 1.36 -10.97
N GLY A 78 0.51 2.00 -10.97
CA GLY A 78 1.76 1.37 -10.58
C GLY A 78 2.84 2.34 -10.09
N PHE A 79 4.00 1.79 -9.78
CA PHE A 79 5.18 2.51 -9.30
C PHE A 79 6.45 2.06 -10.03
N ALA A 80 7.44 2.95 -10.09
CA ALA A 80 8.56 2.84 -11.02
C ALA A 80 9.72 1.97 -10.51
N ASN A 81 9.92 1.88 -9.19
CA ASN A 81 11.09 1.23 -8.58
C ASN A 81 10.67 0.21 -7.53
N ASP A 82 11.49 -0.83 -7.35
CA ASP A 82 11.28 -1.82 -6.30
C ASP A 82 11.20 -1.17 -4.92
N GLN A 83 10.27 -1.65 -4.11
CA GLN A 83 10.13 -1.23 -2.72
C GLN A 83 10.83 -2.26 -1.84
N ILE A 84 11.94 -1.83 -1.24
CA ILE A 84 12.83 -2.71 -0.48
C ILE A 84 12.74 -2.37 0.99
N TRP A 85 12.35 -3.33 1.82
CA TRP A 85 12.53 -3.29 3.26
C TRP A 85 13.77 -4.10 3.60
N THR A 86 14.80 -3.41 4.09
CA THR A 86 16.12 -4.01 4.28
C THR A 86 16.19 -4.76 5.61
N ALA A 87 16.76 -5.97 5.57
CA ALA A 87 17.05 -6.81 6.73
C ALA A 87 15.87 -6.95 7.73
N VAL A 88 14.68 -7.28 7.22
CA VAL A 88 13.47 -7.38 8.05
C VAL A 88 13.56 -8.62 8.93
N SER A 89 13.53 -8.44 10.25
CA SER A 89 13.68 -9.53 11.22
C SER A 89 12.82 -9.31 12.45
N GLY A 90 12.32 -10.41 13.03
CA GLY A 90 11.60 -10.39 14.30
C GLY A 90 10.27 -9.63 14.30
N THR A 91 9.76 -9.25 13.13
CA THR A 91 8.42 -8.65 12.99
C THR A 91 7.36 -9.75 12.91
N THR A 92 6.09 -9.41 13.11
CA THR A 92 4.98 -10.28 12.73
C THR A 92 5.08 -10.69 11.26
N ASN A 93 4.54 -11.86 10.91
CA ASN A 93 4.43 -12.30 9.53
C ASN A 93 3.56 -11.33 8.74
N TRP A 94 3.89 -11.13 7.47
CA TRP A 94 3.14 -10.27 6.57
C TRP A 94 2.17 -11.19 5.83
N THR A 95 0.92 -10.77 5.70
CA THR A 95 -0.05 -11.49 4.86
C THR A 95 -0.45 -10.68 3.65
N HIS A 96 -0.53 -9.35 3.79
CA HIS A 96 -0.98 -8.48 2.70
C HIS A 96 -0.27 -7.12 2.72
N LEU A 97 -0.37 -6.42 1.60
CA LEU A 97 -0.05 -5.00 1.50
C LEU A 97 -1.33 -4.21 1.21
N VAL A 98 -1.47 -3.06 1.87
CA VAL A 98 -2.51 -2.06 1.62
C VAL A 98 -1.85 -0.83 1.01
N PHE A 99 -2.39 -0.37 -0.12
CA PHE A 99 -1.98 0.85 -0.78
C PHE A 99 -3.00 1.93 -0.45
N CYS A 100 -2.60 2.93 0.32
CA CYS A 100 -3.45 4.03 0.74
C CYS A 100 -3.07 5.32 0.02
N TYR A 101 -4.05 6.10 -0.40
CA TYR A 101 -3.85 7.50 -0.73
C TYR A 101 -3.76 8.32 0.56
N ASP A 102 -2.73 9.14 0.65
CA ASP A 102 -2.59 10.13 1.71
C ASP A 102 -2.66 11.53 1.07
N PRO A 103 -3.61 12.39 1.46
CA PRO A 103 -3.67 13.76 0.95
C PRO A 103 -2.49 14.63 1.42
N ASP A 104 -1.82 14.32 2.54
CA ASP A 104 -0.65 15.05 3.03
C ASP A 104 0.27 14.13 3.83
N THR A 105 1.30 13.60 3.16
CA THR A 105 2.28 12.67 3.75
C THR A 105 3.16 13.27 4.86
N THR A 106 3.01 14.56 5.18
CA THR A 106 3.75 15.23 6.27
C THR A 106 2.96 15.37 7.56
N ALA A 107 1.63 15.24 7.50
CA ALA A 107 0.73 15.48 8.63
C ALA A 107 -0.44 14.48 8.74
N GLY A 108 -0.63 13.61 7.74
CA GLY A 108 -1.69 12.62 7.69
C GLY A 108 -1.63 11.62 8.84
N THR A 109 -2.80 11.30 9.38
CA THR A 109 -3.01 10.21 10.34
C THR A 109 -3.66 9.02 9.64
N ASP A 110 -3.74 7.88 10.32
CA ASP A 110 -4.40 6.68 9.74
C ASP A 110 -5.88 6.91 9.38
N ALA A 111 -6.52 7.92 9.97
CA ALA A 111 -7.88 8.33 9.62
C ALA A 111 -7.96 9.13 8.32
N ASP A 112 -6.85 9.74 7.87
CA ASP A 112 -6.75 10.51 6.62
C ASP A 112 -6.37 9.62 5.43
N LEU A 113 -5.79 8.44 5.70
CA LEU A 113 -5.34 7.49 4.68
C LEU A 113 -6.52 6.70 4.10
N ILE A 114 -6.77 6.88 2.80
CA ILE A 114 -7.86 6.23 2.07
C ILE A 114 -7.34 4.98 1.34
N PRO A 115 -7.79 3.76 1.69
CA PRO A 115 -7.39 2.54 0.99
C PRO A 115 -7.79 2.57 -0.49
N LEU A 116 -6.88 2.19 -1.40
CA LEU A 116 -7.12 2.11 -2.84
C LEU A 116 -7.10 0.68 -3.36
N ALA A 117 -6.14 -0.11 -2.88
CA ALA A 117 -5.93 -1.48 -3.29
C ALA A 117 -5.33 -2.27 -2.13
N PHE A 118 -5.61 -3.56 -2.14
CA PHE A 118 -5.13 -4.53 -1.18
C PHE A 118 -4.80 -5.80 -1.95
N GLY A 119 -3.70 -6.48 -1.57
CA GLY A 119 -3.29 -7.71 -2.24
C GLY A 119 -2.45 -8.61 -1.36
N ASP A 120 -2.50 -9.90 -1.68
CA ASP A 120 -1.73 -10.93 -1.00
C ASP A 120 -0.23 -10.69 -1.15
N PHE A 121 0.47 -10.72 -0.02
CA PHE A 121 1.93 -10.58 0.03
C PHE A 121 2.48 -11.29 1.26
N ALA A 122 2.42 -12.62 1.21
CA ALA A 122 2.87 -13.46 2.32
C ALA A 122 4.40 -13.43 2.45
N LYS A 123 4.91 -12.95 3.60
CA LYS A 123 6.33 -12.97 3.94
C LYS A 123 6.54 -13.35 5.40
N THR A 124 7.53 -14.21 5.62
CA THR A 124 8.04 -14.53 6.95
C THR A 124 9.40 -13.83 7.10
N PRO A 125 9.52 -12.81 7.95
CA PRO A 125 10.79 -12.13 8.19
C PRO A 125 11.86 -13.08 8.73
N ASP A 126 13.00 -13.14 8.06
CA ASP A 126 14.13 -14.02 8.41
C ASP A 126 15.47 -13.26 8.53
N GLY A 127 15.44 -11.93 8.45
CA GLY A 127 16.61 -11.05 8.43
C GLY A 127 17.15 -10.74 7.04
N SER A 128 16.53 -11.26 5.97
CA SER A 128 16.80 -10.84 4.59
C SER A 128 15.97 -9.62 4.18
N ASP A 129 16.25 -9.11 2.98
CA ASP A 129 15.47 -8.04 2.37
C ASP A 129 14.12 -8.57 1.88
N ILE A 130 13.05 -7.86 2.22
CA ILE A 130 11.74 -8.07 1.62
C ILE A 130 11.59 -7.08 0.47
N ILE A 131 11.33 -7.60 -0.73
CA ILE A 131 11.23 -6.81 -1.96
C ILE A 131 9.82 -6.95 -2.54
N LEU A 132 9.14 -5.83 -2.70
CA LEU A 132 7.99 -5.69 -3.59
C LEU A 132 8.48 -5.15 -4.93
N GLN A 133 8.34 -5.95 -5.97
CA GLN A 133 8.81 -5.60 -7.31
C GLN A 133 8.01 -4.44 -7.91
N ALA A 134 8.69 -3.57 -8.67
CA ALA A 134 8.09 -2.52 -9.46
C ALA A 134 6.99 -3.06 -10.38
N GLY A 135 5.91 -2.29 -10.55
CA GLY A 135 4.80 -2.69 -11.40
C GLY A 135 3.47 -2.12 -10.94
N ASN A 136 2.40 -2.76 -11.41
CA ASN A 136 1.04 -2.35 -11.11
C ASN A 136 0.59 -2.92 -9.76
N TYR A 137 0.04 -2.06 -8.91
CA TYR A 137 -0.62 -2.47 -7.67
C TYR A 137 -2.14 -2.55 -7.83
N PHE A 138 -2.67 -1.99 -8.93
CA PHE A 138 -4.09 -2.01 -9.26
C PHE A 138 -4.29 -2.14 -10.78
N SER A 139 -5.26 -2.95 -11.17
CA SER A 139 -5.77 -3.05 -12.53
C SER A 139 -7.28 -3.29 -12.48
N ALA A 140 -8.04 -2.61 -13.33
CA ALA A 140 -9.46 -2.83 -13.50
C ALA A 140 -9.84 -2.76 -14.99
N GLY A 141 -10.82 -3.56 -15.39
CA GLY A 141 -11.33 -3.68 -16.77
C GLY A 141 -12.21 -4.91 -16.88
N GLU A 142 -13.00 -4.98 -17.95
CA GLU A 142 -13.85 -6.12 -18.33
C GLU A 142 -13.17 -6.99 -19.39
#